data_AF-A0A6B0GPP2-F1
#
_entry.id   AF-A0A6B0GPP2-F1
#
_cell.length_a   1.000
_cell.length_b   1.000
_cell.length_c   1.000
_cell.angle_alpha   90.00
_cell.angle_beta   90.00
_cell.angle_gamma   90.00
#
_symmetry.space_group_name_H-M   'P 1'
#
loop_
_entity.id
_entity.type
_entity.pdbx_description
1 polymer ?
#
loop_
_entity_poly.entity_id
_entity_poly.type
_entity_poly.pdbx_seq_one_letter_code
_entity_poly.pdbx_strand_id
1 'polypeptide(L)'
;MGPLAWVLVGSGCYVVAAMLAQRRGHLPDWVEVSGPITTVHTRRGRRLLNRLARHDRFWRGFGTLAVAVAFLLMALLAGVVLVAARAALSGAGDTAVARPRNTLVVPGVNDFLPLSVAPELLVGLLLALAVHEGAHGVLCRVGGIEVESVGVFLLGPIPTGAFVDPDDATADAASPAVLDRMFAAGILTNLVVAAVAFGLLFGPVGGAIAVAPGAAVGGVVDGSPAADAGIETGDRITAVAGESVTDPADLDAALADGTCAVPVELNGNRDVTLRRAVTVADSTATFQRGTRLTSVDGEAVCTLTGFEAAVGDDDRVTVRTDGGAAHELVVGARATPTAGGPLSSAGAPSKPFTVVRVDGERVHSTDALLAALDDRSPGETVEVVAYPDGGSDPRTYAVTLGSDGDGAAYLGVVPQRGVGGYTLVDAGVGTYPADEMLSLFRGQGEDPFGFGPASLLLVVVLLPMAATVGFAPYDFPGIEGSVANFYTVPALPAPLDGGVFVLANVLFWTGWVNLQLALFNAIPAFPLDGGKLLHTSAGALGERVGAPDRTASVVAGLATLVMLGAVTAMLVGPML
;
A
#
# COMPACT_ATOMS: atom_id res chain seq x y z
N MET A 1 -18.73 10.68 25.52
CA MET A 1 -17.80 9.55 25.31
C MET A 1 -17.77 9.24 23.82
N GLY A 2 -16.58 9.08 23.23
CA GLY A 2 -16.46 8.78 21.80
C GLY A 2 -16.95 7.35 21.46
N PRO A 3 -17.18 7.04 20.17
CA PRO A 3 -17.63 5.71 19.71
C PRO A 3 -16.75 4.57 20.22
N LEU A 4 -15.43 4.78 20.23
CA LEU A 4 -14.44 3.80 20.69
C LEU A 4 -14.58 3.48 22.18
N ALA A 5 -14.93 4.47 23.02
CA ALA A 5 -15.19 4.24 24.43
C ALA A 5 -16.44 3.38 24.65
N TRP A 6 -17.48 3.56 23.83
CA TRP A 6 -18.67 2.73 23.88
C TRP A 6 -18.40 1.30 23.44
N VAL A 7 -17.58 1.09 22.41
CA VAL A 7 -17.15 -0.24 21.97
C VAL A 7 -16.33 -0.94 23.07
N LEU A 8 -15.38 -0.24 23.71
CA LEU A 8 -14.56 -0.81 24.78
C LEU A 8 -15.40 -1.15 26.02
N VAL A 9 -16.30 -0.26 26.43
CA VAL A 9 -17.22 -0.51 27.55
C VAL A 9 -18.16 -1.67 27.22
N GLY A 10 -18.73 -1.70 26.00
CA GLY A 10 -19.60 -2.77 25.54
C GLY A 10 -18.90 -4.13 25.51
N SER A 11 -17.69 -4.19 24.96
CA SER A 11 -16.84 -5.38 24.97
C SER A 11 -16.47 -5.82 26.39
N GLY A 12 -16.12 -4.88 27.27
CA GLY A 12 -15.85 -5.16 28.68
C GLY A 12 -17.07 -5.74 29.41
N CYS A 13 -18.25 -5.15 29.21
CA CYS A 13 -19.50 -5.66 29.75
C CYS A 13 -19.85 -7.05 29.20
N TYR A 14 -19.65 -7.29 27.91
CA TYR A 14 -19.83 -8.61 27.29
C TYR A 14 -18.93 -9.66 27.94
N VAL A 15 -17.63 -9.36 28.09
CA VAL A 15 -16.65 -10.28 28.70
C VAL A 15 -17.02 -10.61 30.14
N VAL A 16 -17.37 -9.59 30.94
CA VAL A 16 -17.78 -9.80 32.34
C VAL A 16 -19.07 -10.63 32.41
N ALA A 17 -20.05 -10.36 31.55
CA ALA A 17 -21.29 -11.14 31.48
C ALA A 17 -21.04 -12.59 31.08
N ALA A 18 -20.17 -12.83 30.08
CA ALA A 18 -19.80 -14.16 29.61
C ALA A 18 -19.08 -14.96 30.69
N MET A 19 -18.11 -14.35 31.39
CA MET A 19 -17.44 -14.98 32.54
C MET A 19 -18.41 -15.31 33.68
N LEU A 20 -19.34 -14.41 34.01
CA LEU A 20 -20.36 -14.64 35.03
C LEU A 20 -21.30 -15.78 34.63
N ALA A 21 -21.66 -15.88 33.35
CA ALA A 21 -22.47 -16.97 32.83
C ALA A 21 -21.72 -18.31 32.91
N GLN A 22 -20.42 -18.35 32.57
CA GLN A 22 -19.61 -19.56 32.69
C GLN A 22 -19.48 -20.00 34.14
N ARG A 23 -19.15 -19.07 35.05
CA ARG A 23 -19.02 -19.36 36.49
C ARG A 23 -20.32 -19.87 37.12
N ARG A 24 -21.47 -19.49 36.57
CA ARG A 24 -22.79 -19.95 37.00
C ARG A 24 -23.25 -21.24 36.29
N GLY A 25 -22.46 -21.80 35.38
CA GLY A 25 -22.81 -23.02 34.63
C GLY A 25 -23.93 -22.80 33.61
N HIS A 26 -24.15 -21.56 33.15
CA HIS A 26 -25.14 -21.26 32.11
C HIS A 26 -24.59 -21.40 30.69
N LEU A 27 -23.27 -21.53 30.55
CA LEU A 27 -22.66 -21.80 29.24
C LEU A 27 -22.64 -23.31 28.97
N PRO A 28 -22.90 -23.72 27.72
CA PRO A 28 -22.76 -25.12 27.32
C PRO A 28 -21.30 -25.60 27.40
N ASP A 29 -21.08 -26.90 27.61
CA ASP A 29 -19.74 -27.54 27.69
C ASP A 29 -18.84 -27.35 26.46
N TRP A 30 -19.39 -26.86 25.35
CA TRP A 30 -18.68 -26.57 24.12
C TRP A 30 -18.27 -25.09 23.99
N VAL A 31 -18.58 -24.26 24.98
CA VAL A 31 -18.17 -22.85 25.07
C VAL A 31 -17.36 -22.63 26.34
N GLU A 32 -16.13 -22.15 26.19
CA GLU A 32 -15.28 -21.76 27.31
C GLU A 32 -14.84 -20.31 27.15
N VAL A 33 -14.81 -19.55 28.25
CA VAL A 33 -14.48 -18.12 28.26
C VAL A 33 -13.29 -17.89 29.19
N SER A 34 -12.16 -17.53 28.61
CA SER A 34 -10.92 -17.23 29.34
C SER A 34 -10.50 -15.81 29.06
N GLY A 35 -10.79 -14.89 29.98
CA GLY A 35 -10.49 -13.48 29.75
C GLY A 35 -11.41 -12.90 28.66
N PRO A 36 -10.89 -12.05 27.77
CA PRO A 36 -11.64 -11.53 26.64
C PRO A 36 -11.84 -12.55 25.50
N ILE A 37 -11.26 -13.75 25.62
CA ILE A 37 -11.29 -14.79 24.60
C ILE A 37 -12.40 -15.79 24.92
N THR A 38 -13.23 -16.11 23.92
CA THR A 38 -14.22 -17.19 23.97
C THR A 38 -13.80 -18.28 23.00
N THR A 39 -13.67 -19.51 23.48
CA THR A 39 -13.42 -20.70 22.66
C THR A 39 -14.71 -21.45 22.42
N VAL A 40 -14.93 -21.82 21.16
CA VAL A 40 -16.08 -22.63 20.75
C VAL A 40 -15.55 -23.93 20.18
N HIS A 41 -15.78 -25.03 20.91
CA HIS A 41 -15.33 -26.37 20.53
C HIS A 41 -16.42 -27.11 19.76
N THR A 42 -16.03 -27.88 18.74
CA THR A 42 -16.94 -28.74 18.00
C THR A 42 -16.33 -30.10 17.68
N ARG A 43 -17.07 -31.16 18.02
CA ARG A 43 -16.72 -32.53 17.63
C ARG A 43 -17.19 -32.88 16.21
N ARG A 44 -18.01 -32.03 15.57
CA ARG A 44 -18.56 -32.30 14.23
C ARG A 44 -17.50 -32.24 13.14
N GLY A 45 -16.49 -31.37 13.27
CA GLY A 45 -15.37 -31.25 12.34
C GLY A 45 -14.59 -32.56 12.13
N ARG A 46 -14.51 -33.40 13.16
CA ARG A 46 -13.79 -34.70 13.12
C ARG A 46 -14.30 -35.63 12.02
N ARG A 47 -15.61 -35.63 11.73
CA ARG A 47 -16.18 -36.46 10.64
C ARG A 47 -15.73 -36.00 9.26
N LEU A 48 -15.60 -34.69 9.06
CA LEU A 48 -15.10 -34.12 7.81
C LEU A 48 -13.61 -34.44 7.63
N LEU A 49 -12.81 -34.25 8.69
CA LEU A 49 -11.37 -34.61 8.68
C LEU A 49 -11.17 -36.09 8.33
N ASN A 50 -11.92 -36.99 8.96
CA ASN A 50 -11.85 -38.44 8.66
C ASN A 50 -12.23 -38.76 7.21
N ARG A 51 -13.15 -37.99 6.60
CA ARG A 51 -13.54 -38.17 5.20
C ARG A 51 -12.43 -37.69 4.27
N LEU A 52 -11.85 -36.53 4.54
CA LEU A 52 -10.76 -35.95 3.73
C LEU A 52 -9.49 -36.81 3.82
N ALA A 53 -9.16 -37.29 5.01
CA ALA A 53 -8.00 -38.14 5.29
C ALA A 53 -8.04 -39.53 4.63
N ARG A 54 -9.17 -39.94 4.03
CA ARG A 54 -9.28 -41.21 3.28
C ARG A 54 -8.28 -41.31 2.13
N HIS A 55 -7.88 -40.18 1.55
CA HIS A 55 -6.91 -40.13 0.45
C HIS A 55 -5.48 -40.06 0.98
N ASP A 56 -5.08 -41.04 1.80
CA ASP A 56 -3.80 -41.06 2.53
C ASP A 56 -2.58 -40.81 1.63
N ARG A 57 -2.51 -41.46 0.46
CA ARG A 57 -1.38 -41.29 -0.47
C ARG A 57 -1.24 -39.86 -1.00
N PHE A 58 -2.37 -39.20 -1.28
CA PHE A 58 -2.38 -37.81 -1.72
C PHE A 58 -1.84 -36.90 -0.62
N TRP A 59 -2.38 -37.02 0.61
CA TRP A 59 -1.99 -36.18 1.73
C TRP A 59 -0.54 -36.39 2.19
N ARG A 60 -0.02 -37.62 2.12
CA ARG A 60 1.41 -37.88 2.36
C ARG A 60 2.30 -37.18 1.33
N GLY A 61 1.92 -37.23 0.05
CA GLY A 61 2.60 -36.51 -1.02
C GLY A 61 2.54 -34.99 -0.81
N PHE A 62 1.35 -34.47 -0.55
CA PHE A 62 1.09 -33.07 -0.24
C PHE A 62 1.91 -32.59 0.95
N GLY A 63 1.89 -33.30 2.08
CA GLY A 63 2.67 -32.95 3.26
C GLY A 63 4.18 -32.99 3.02
N THR A 64 4.66 -33.92 2.18
CA THR A 64 6.09 -33.96 1.82
C THR A 64 6.49 -32.76 0.95
N LEU A 65 5.65 -32.38 -0.01
CA LEU A 65 5.83 -31.14 -0.76
C LEU A 65 5.77 -29.91 0.16
N ALA A 66 4.85 -29.92 1.12
CA ALA A 66 4.66 -28.83 2.08
C ALA A 66 5.93 -28.58 2.89
N VAL A 67 6.59 -29.63 3.38
CA VAL A 67 7.87 -29.51 4.10
C VAL A 67 8.93 -28.81 3.24
N ALA A 68 9.09 -29.24 1.98
CA ALA A 68 10.07 -28.64 1.07
C ALA A 68 9.78 -27.16 0.79
N VAL A 69 8.50 -26.82 0.53
CA VAL A 69 8.05 -25.45 0.30
C VAL A 69 8.23 -24.59 1.56
N ALA A 70 7.90 -25.11 2.74
CA ALA A 70 8.05 -24.40 4.00
C ALA A 70 9.50 -24.04 4.28
N PHE A 71 10.45 -24.97 4.08
CA PHE A 71 11.88 -24.67 4.24
C PHE A 71 12.40 -23.65 3.20
N LEU A 72 11.94 -23.73 1.95
CA LEU A 72 12.28 -22.74 0.93
C LEU A 72 11.80 -21.34 1.32
N LEU A 73 10.54 -21.21 1.73
CA LEU A 73 9.95 -19.94 2.16
C LEU A 73 10.63 -19.41 3.42
N MET A 74 10.90 -20.27 4.38
CA MET A 74 11.62 -19.93 5.61
C MET A 74 12.99 -19.32 5.30
N ALA A 75 13.76 -19.92 4.40
CA ALA A 75 15.06 -19.40 3.98
C ALA A 75 14.94 -18.06 3.24
N LEU A 76 13.98 -17.95 2.32
CA LEU A 76 13.72 -16.70 1.58
C LEU A 76 13.31 -15.56 2.51
N LEU A 77 12.36 -15.79 3.42
CA LEU A 77 11.87 -14.80 4.37
C LEU A 77 12.95 -14.36 5.35
N ALA A 78 13.74 -15.31 5.87
CA ALA A 78 14.89 -14.97 6.70
C ALA A 78 15.88 -14.07 5.94
N GLY A 79 16.17 -14.39 4.67
CA GLY A 79 17.02 -13.56 3.81
C GLY A 79 16.49 -12.14 3.62
N VAL A 80 15.21 -12.00 3.25
CA VAL A 80 14.56 -10.69 3.05
C VAL A 80 14.57 -9.86 4.33
N VAL A 81 14.21 -10.45 5.47
CA VAL A 81 14.20 -9.75 6.77
C VAL A 81 15.61 -9.31 7.18
N LEU A 82 16.64 -10.11 6.93
CA LEU A 82 18.03 -9.74 7.21
C LEU A 82 18.52 -8.59 6.32
N VAL A 83 18.15 -8.60 5.03
CA VAL A 83 18.47 -7.50 4.10
C VAL A 83 17.75 -6.22 4.52
N ALA A 84 16.47 -6.30 4.86
CA ALA A 84 15.68 -5.16 5.33
C ALA A 84 16.24 -4.59 6.65
N ALA A 85 16.62 -5.45 7.60
CA ALA A 85 17.27 -5.05 8.84
C ALA A 85 18.61 -4.32 8.60
N ARG A 86 19.42 -4.84 7.66
CA ARG A 86 20.67 -4.18 7.26
C ARG A 86 20.42 -2.80 6.64
N ALA A 87 19.42 -2.69 5.76
CA ALA A 87 19.06 -1.42 5.13
C ALA A 87 18.61 -0.39 6.16
N ALA A 88 17.74 -0.78 7.09
CA ALA A 88 17.26 0.08 8.17
C ALA A 88 18.39 0.61 9.06
N LEU A 89 19.40 -0.22 9.38
CA LEU A 89 20.57 0.20 10.17
C LEU A 89 21.55 1.10 9.40
N SER A 90 21.46 1.14 8.07
CA SER A 90 22.35 1.97 7.23
C SER A 90 21.83 3.39 7.00
N GLY A 91 20.76 3.80 7.68
CA GLY A 91 20.14 5.13 7.52
C GLY A 91 19.37 5.28 6.21
N ALA A 92 19.09 4.18 5.51
CA ALA A 92 18.31 4.18 4.28
C ALA A 92 16.81 4.20 4.61
N GLY A 93 16.24 5.41 4.67
CA GLY A 93 14.83 5.66 4.45
C GLY A 93 13.94 5.75 5.70
N ASP A 94 13.38 6.93 5.91
CA ASP A 94 12.22 7.20 6.75
C ASP A 94 10.98 6.61 6.04
N THR A 95 10.80 5.29 6.10
CA THR A 95 9.70 4.64 5.38
C THR A 95 8.37 4.95 6.07
N ALA A 96 7.35 5.42 5.35
CA ALA A 96 6.05 5.80 5.92
C ALA A 96 5.31 4.63 6.61
N VAL A 97 5.73 3.38 6.35
CA VAL A 97 5.30 2.15 7.03
C VAL A 97 5.77 2.09 8.50
N ALA A 98 6.88 2.74 8.85
CA ALA A 98 7.42 2.77 10.21
C ALA A 98 6.61 3.68 11.17
N ARG A 99 5.61 4.43 10.67
CA ARG A 99 4.72 5.21 11.52
C ARG A 99 3.93 4.27 12.43
N PRO A 100 3.90 4.47 13.77
CA PRO A 100 3.27 3.54 14.73
C PRO A 100 1.80 3.21 14.43
N ARG A 101 1.06 4.14 13.81
CA ARG A 101 -0.35 3.96 13.41
C ARG A 101 -0.52 2.96 12.26
N ASN A 102 0.47 2.87 11.37
CA ASN A 102 0.46 1.99 10.19
C ASN A 102 1.11 0.62 10.46
N THR A 103 1.66 0.42 11.67
CA THR A 103 2.24 -0.86 12.11
C THR A 103 1.18 -1.91 12.42
N LEU A 104 -0.04 -1.50 12.83
CA LEU A 104 -1.14 -2.42 13.13
C LEU A 104 -2.12 -2.44 11.95
N VAL A 105 -2.33 -3.61 11.34
CA VAL A 105 -3.26 -3.79 10.21
C VAL A 105 -4.70 -3.94 10.71
N VAL A 106 -5.36 -2.83 11.06
CA VAL A 106 -6.76 -2.79 11.50
C VAL A 106 -7.57 -1.81 10.63
N PRO A 107 -8.55 -2.30 9.85
CA PRO A 107 -9.43 -1.46 9.04
C PRO A 107 -10.07 -0.32 9.84
N GLY A 108 -10.02 0.89 9.30
CA GLY A 108 -10.52 2.12 9.90
C GLY A 108 -9.62 2.75 10.97
N VAL A 109 -8.53 2.09 11.37
CA VAL A 109 -7.52 2.63 12.30
C VAL A 109 -6.31 3.17 11.56
N ASN A 110 -5.85 2.48 10.53
CA ASN A 110 -4.69 2.85 9.71
C ASN A 110 -5.10 3.63 8.46
N ASP A 111 -4.13 4.29 7.85
CA ASP A 111 -4.39 5.29 6.79
C ASP A 111 -4.78 4.63 5.45
N PHE A 112 -4.49 3.34 5.26
CA PHE A 112 -4.60 2.64 3.98
C PHE A 112 -5.75 1.60 3.91
N LEU A 113 -6.33 1.17 5.05
CA LEU A 113 -7.49 0.26 5.05
C LEU A 113 -8.76 0.96 5.54
N PRO A 114 -9.72 1.25 4.65
CA PRO A 114 -11.00 1.79 5.05
C PRO A 114 -11.85 0.72 5.76
N LEU A 115 -12.80 1.15 6.60
CA LEU A 115 -13.64 0.21 7.38
C LEU A 115 -14.55 -0.66 6.48
N SER A 116 -14.84 -0.18 5.28
CA SER A 116 -15.69 -0.82 4.28
C SER A 116 -15.17 -2.17 3.79
N VAL A 117 -13.85 -2.41 3.81
CA VAL A 117 -13.27 -3.73 3.41
C VAL A 117 -13.25 -4.76 4.54
N ALA A 118 -13.64 -4.38 5.75
CA ALA A 118 -13.61 -5.27 6.91
C ALA A 118 -14.42 -6.57 6.72
N PRO A 119 -15.63 -6.57 6.10
CA PRO A 119 -16.39 -7.80 5.89
C PRO A 119 -15.65 -8.83 5.02
N GLU A 120 -15.07 -8.41 3.90
CA GLU A 120 -14.35 -9.26 2.96
C GLU A 120 -13.05 -9.78 3.59
N LEU A 121 -12.35 -8.92 4.34
CA LEU A 121 -11.17 -9.29 5.11
C LEU A 121 -11.50 -10.34 6.19
N LEU A 122 -12.63 -10.20 6.89
CA LEU A 122 -13.09 -11.19 7.87
C LEU A 122 -13.44 -12.54 7.20
N VAL A 123 -14.06 -12.52 6.01
CA VAL A 123 -14.32 -13.74 5.24
C VAL A 123 -12.99 -14.41 4.86
N GLY A 124 -12.03 -13.63 4.34
CA GLY A 124 -10.69 -14.13 3.99
C GLY A 124 -9.97 -14.73 5.20
N LEU A 125 -10.00 -14.06 6.35
CA LEU A 125 -9.41 -14.53 7.61
C LEU A 125 -10.06 -15.81 8.12
N LEU A 126 -11.40 -15.86 8.16
CA LEU A 126 -12.13 -17.06 8.58
C LEU A 126 -11.79 -18.26 7.70
N LEU A 127 -11.73 -18.05 6.38
CA LEU A 127 -11.39 -19.10 5.45
C LEU A 127 -9.93 -19.54 5.64
N ALA A 128 -8.99 -18.60 5.76
CA ALA A 128 -7.56 -18.88 5.98
C ALA A 128 -7.32 -19.70 7.25
N LEU A 129 -7.94 -19.31 8.37
CA LEU A 129 -7.84 -20.05 9.63
C LEU A 129 -8.46 -21.44 9.51
N ALA A 130 -9.64 -21.56 8.90
CA ALA A 130 -10.32 -22.84 8.76
C ALA A 130 -9.55 -23.85 7.89
N VAL A 131 -8.96 -23.40 6.78
CA VAL A 131 -8.18 -24.27 5.89
C VAL A 131 -6.80 -24.58 6.46
N HIS A 132 -6.16 -23.64 7.15
CA HIS A 132 -4.88 -23.83 7.82
C HIS A 132 -4.97 -24.91 8.91
N GLU A 133 -5.89 -24.71 9.86
CA GLU A 133 -6.11 -25.65 10.95
C GLU A 133 -6.70 -26.97 10.44
N GLY A 134 -7.58 -26.90 9.44
CA GLY A 134 -8.08 -28.07 8.74
C GLY A 134 -6.95 -28.92 8.14
N ALA A 135 -5.91 -28.30 7.59
CA ALA A 135 -4.76 -29.01 7.03
C ALA A 135 -3.96 -29.74 8.11
N HIS A 136 -3.69 -29.08 9.24
CA HIS A 136 -3.10 -29.73 10.42
C HIS A 136 -3.93 -30.95 10.83
N GLY A 137 -5.24 -30.78 10.99
CA GLY A 137 -6.13 -31.88 11.39
C GLY A 137 -6.23 -33.04 10.40
N VAL A 138 -6.14 -32.77 9.09
CA VAL A 138 -6.09 -33.84 8.09
C VAL A 138 -4.76 -34.60 8.19
N LEU A 139 -3.63 -33.90 8.33
CA LEU A 139 -2.32 -34.54 8.42
C LEU A 139 -2.10 -35.25 9.78
N CYS A 140 -2.72 -34.79 10.87
CA CYS A 140 -2.80 -35.56 12.11
C CYS A 140 -3.43 -36.93 11.85
N ARG A 141 -4.61 -36.96 11.21
CA ARG A 141 -5.34 -38.20 10.92
C ARG A 141 -4.59 -39.14 9.99
N VAL A 142 -3.92 -38.60 8.97
CA VAL A 142 -3.07 -39.37 8.04
C VAL A 142 -1.81 -39.89 8.74
N GLY A 143 -1.29 -39.13 9.70
CA GLY A 143 -0.13 -39.47 10.53
C GLY A 143 -0.41 -40.41 11.70
N GLY A 144 -1.68 -40.72 11.98
CA GLY A 144 -2.09 -41.53 13.13
C GLY A 144 -2.13 -40.77 14.47
N ILE A 145 -2.05 -39.44 14.43
CA ILE A 145 -2.22 -38.57 15.60
C ILE A 145 -3.71 -38.34 15.83
N GLU A 146 -4.19 -38.61 17.04
CA GLU A 146 -5.59 -38.39 17.37
C GLU A 146 -5.88 -36.89 17.49
N VAL A 147 -7.08 -36.49 17.06
CA VAL A 147 -7.56 -35.11 17.23
C VAL A 147 -8.65 -35.13 18.28
N GLU A 148 -8.43 -34.46 19.41
CA GLU A 148 -9.35 -34.40 20.53
C GLU A 148 -10.54 -33.50 20.19
N SER A 149 -10.24 -32.26 19.82
CA SER A 149 -11.20 -31.21 19.54
C SER A 149 -10.76 -30.30 18.38
N VAL A 150 -11.72 -29.56 17.82
CA VAL A 150 -11.51 -28.52 16.82
C VAL A 150 -12.36 -27.34 17.25
N GLY A 151 -11.90 -26.11 17.06
CA GLY A 151 -12.67 -24.95 17.46
C GLY A 151 -12.25 -23.63 16.86
N VAL A 152 -12.88 -22.57 17.37
CA VAL A 152 -12.65 -21.17 16.97
C VAL A 152 -12.42 -20.34 18.22
N PHE A 153 -11.42 -19.46 18.16
CA PHE A 153 -11.17 -18.40 19.13
C PHE A 153 -11.92 -17.13 18.71
N LEU A 154 -12.69 -16.55 19.61
CA LEU A 154 -13.40 -15.30 19.43
C LEU A 154 -12.90 -14.25 20.43
N LEU A 155 -12.58 -13.05 19.95
CA LEU A 155 -12.39 -11.86 20.78
C LEU A 155 -13.68 -11.04 20.73
N GLY A 156 -14.50 -11.15 21.78
CA GLY A 156 -15.88 -10.65 21.70
C GLY A 156 -16.66 -11.36 20.59
N PRO A 157 -17.29 -10.64 19.64
CA PRO A 157 -17.96 -11.24 18.49
C PRO A 157 -17.01 -11.55 17.31
N ILE A 158 -15.75 -11.11 17.36
CA ILE A 158 -14.84 -11.18 16.22
C ILE A 158 -14.08 -12.52 16.27
N PRO A 159 -14.12 -13.34 15.21
CA PRO A 159 -13.29 -14.53 15.13
C PRO A 159 -11.83 -14.15 14.93
N THR A 160 -10.98 -14.55 15.88
CA THR A 160 -9.55 -14.21 15.89
C THR A 160 -8.63 -15.39 15.61
N GLY A 161 -9.16 -16.62 15.65
CA GLY A 161 -8.37 -17.82 15.39
C GLY A 161 -9.24 -19.06 15.20
N ALA A 162 -8.69 -20.11 14.60
CA ALA A 162 -9.22 -21.46 14.69
C ALA A 162 -8.16 -22.34 15.34
N PHE A 163 -8.52 -23.54 15.79
CA PHE A 163 -7.54 -24.52 16.24
C PHE A 163 -7.98 -25.94 15.93
N VAL A 164 -7.00 -26.80 15.67
CA VAL A 164 -7.10 -28.25 15.82
C VAL A 164 -6.22 -28.68 16.97
N ASP A 165 -6.80 -29.42 17.92
CA ASP A 165 -6.13 -29.88 19.13
C ASP A 165 -5.69 -31.35 18.96
N PRO A 166 -4.40 -31.62 18.71
CA PRO A 166 -3.88 -32.99 18.68
C PRO A 166 -3.79 -33.56 20.10
N ASP A 167 -3.99 -34.87 20.24
CA ASP A 167 -3.74 -35.57 21.49
C ASP A 167 -2.23 -35.63 21.77
N ASP A 168 -1.81 -35.10 22.92
CA ASP A 168 -0.40 -34.98 23.31
C ASP A 168 0.30 -36.35 23.31
N ALA A 169 -0.36 -37.41 23.81
CA ALA A 169 0.25 -38.73 23.91
C ALA A 169 0.59 -39.34 22.54
N THR A 170 -0.32 -39.21 21.57
CA THR A 170 -0.08 -39.69 20.20
C THR A 170 0.83 -38.76 19.39
N ALA A 171 0.83 -37.45 19.69
CA ALA A 171 1.74 -36.49 19.07
C ALA A 171 3.20 -36.72 19.52
N ASP A 172 3.43 -36.92 20.82
CA ASP A 172 4.76 -37.19 21.39
C ASP A 172 5.35 -38.52 20.89
N ALA A 173 4.49 -39.50 20.61
CA ALA A 173 4.90 -40.79 20.04
C ALA A 173 5.14 -40.75 18.51
N ALA A 174 4.79 -39.66 17.84
CA ALA A 174 4.86 -39.57 16.38
C ALA A 174 6.31 -39.39 15.89
N SER A 175 6.61 -40.00 14.75
CA SER A 175 7.94 -39.81 14.12
C SER A 175 8.13 -38.36 13.65
N PRO A 176 9.38 -37.82 13.62
CA PRO A 176 9.65 -36.47 13.14
C PRO A 176 9.07 -36.18 11.75
N ALA A 177 9.14 -37.14 10.82
CA ALA A 177 8.59 -36.97 9.47
C ALA A 177 7.05 -36.89 9.42
N VAL A 178 6.34 -37.32 10.46
CA VAL A 178 4.88 -37.12 10.58
C VAL A 178 4.62 -35.70 11.10
N LEU A 179 5.35 -35.28 12.14
CA LEU A 179 5.25 -33.94 12.71
C LEU A 179 5.65 -32.84 11.72
N ASP A 180 6.73 -33.03 10.97
CA ASP A 180 7.18 -32.09 9.93
C ASP A 180 6.08 -31.85 8.89
N ARG A 181 5.45 -32.94 8.41
CA ARG A 181 4.35 -32.86 7.43
C ARG A 181 3.12 -32.18 8.01
N MET A 182 2.83 -32.41 9.28
CA MET A 182 1.74 -31.74 10.00
C MET A 182 2.03 -30.23 10.06
N PHE A 183 3.13 -29.80 10.68
CA PHE A 183 3.48 -28.38 10.81
C PHE A 183 3.56 -27.65 9.47
N ALA A 184 4.06 -28.29 8.42
CA ALA A 184 4.13 -27.66 7.10
C ALA A 184 2.79 -27.60 6.36
N ALA A 185 1.79 -28.43 6.72
CA ALA A 185 0.54 -28.57 5.97
C ALA A 185 -0.27 -27.27 5.91
N GLY A 186 -0.34 -26.55 7.02
CA GLY A 186 -1.04 -25.26 7.11
C GLY A 186 -0.44 -24.22 6.16
N ILE A 187 0.90 -24.16 6.06
CA ILE A 187 1.62 -23.24 5.17
C ILE A 187 1.24 -23.51 3.71
N LEU A 188 1.42 -24.75 3.23
CA LEU A 188 1.15 -25.07 1.82
C LEU A 188 -0.33 -24.92 1.46
N THR A 189 -1.25 -25.29 2.36
CA THR A 189 -2.69 -25.18 2.10
C THR A 189 -3.11 -23.73 1.89
N ASN A 190 -2.63 -22.82 2.73
CA ASN A 190 -2.86 -21.39 2.56
C ASN A 190 -2.27 -20.86 1.25
N LEU A 191 -1.07 -21.28 0.85
CA LEU A 191 -0.50 -20.89 -0.46
C LEU A 191 -1.37 -21.37 -1.63
N VAL A 192 -1.90 -22.59 -1.56
CA VAL A 192 -2.79 -23.13 -2.59
C VAL A 192 -4.10 -22.35 -2.64
N VAL A 193 -4.71 -22.04 -1.50
CA VAL A 193 -5.92 -21.23 -1.44
C VAL A 193 -5.66 -19.82 -1.98
N ALA A 194 -4.52 -19.22 -1.64
CA ALA A 194 -4.10 -17.95 -2.20
C ALA A 194 -3.94 -18.00 -3.72
N ALA A 195 -3.25 -19.01 -4.24
CA ALA A 195 -3.07 -19.20 -5.67
C ALA A 195 -4.40 -19.40 -6.41
N VAL A 196 -5.35 -20.14 -5.83
CA VAL A 196 -6.70 -20.32 -6.40
C VAL A 196 -7.48 -19.01 -6.37
N ALA A 197 -7.48 -18.30 -5.24
CA ALA A 197 -8.20 -17.03 -5.10
C ALA A 197 -7.67 -15.98 -6.10
N PHE A 198 -6.36 -15.82 -6.19
CA PHE A 198 -5.72 -14.93 -7.17
C PHE A 198 -5.88 -15.42 -8.60
N GLY A 199 -5.85 -16.73 -8.87
CA GLY A 199 -6.11 -17.26 -10.21
C GLY A 199 -7.53 -16.97 -10.70
N LEU A 200 -8.52 -17.04 -9.81
CA LEU A 200 -9.90 -16.64 -10.10
C LEU A 200 -10.03 -15.12 -10.26
N LEU A 201 -9.31 -14.35 -9.44
CA LEU A 201 -9.27 -12.90 -9.50
C LEU A 201 -8.64 -12.41 -10.81
N PHE A 202 -7.43 -12.85 -11.14
CA PHE A 202 -6.69 -12.39 -12.32
C PHE A 202 -7.26 -12.94 -13.62
N GLY A 203 -7.92 -14.10 -13.57
CA GLY A 203 -8.58 -14.70 -14.72
C GLY A 203 -10.01 -14.17 -14.91
N PRO A 204 -11.04 -14.99 -14.65
CA PRO A 204 -12.41 -14.70 -15.06
C PRO A 204 -13.02 -13.47 -14.37
N VAL A 205 -12.71 -13.21 -13.10
CA VAL A 205 -13.37 -12.12 -12.35
C VAL A 205 -12.79 -10.77 -12.73
N GLY A 206 -11.46 -10.64 -12.66
CA GLY A 206 -10.73 -9.44 -13.02
C GLY A 206 -10.91 -9.10 -14.49
N GLY A 207 -10.84 -10.09 -15.38
CA GLY A 207 -11.06 -9.92 -16.82
C GLY A 207 -12.48 -9.48 -17.21
N ALA A 208 -13.48 -9.63 -16.31
CA ALA A 208 -14.84 -9.14 -16.54
C ALA A 208 -15.00 -7.65 -16.23
N ILE A 209 -14.11 -7.07 -15.43
CA ILE A 209 -14.15 -5.66 -15.02
C ILE A 209 -13.62 -4.80 -16.18
N ALA A 210 -13.89 -3.50 -16.19
CA ALA A 210 -13.27 -2.53 -17.08
C ALA A 210 -13.23 -1.17 -16.39
N VAL A 211 -12.39 -0.26 -16.88
CA VAL A 211 -12.43 1.14 -16.45
C VAL A 211 -13.71 1.77 -17.00
N ALA A 212 -14.45 2.49 -16.16
CA ALA A 212 -15.61 3.25 -16.57
C ALA A 212 -15.17 4.52 -17.33
N PRO A 213 -15.83 4.90 -18.45
CA PRO A 213 -15.42 6.07 -19.23
C PRO A 213 -15.49 7.38 -18.43
N GLY A 214 -14.42 8.16 -18.48
CA GLY A 214 -14.28 9.48 -17.86
C GLY A 214 -13.03 9.60 -16.98
N ALA A 215 -12.70 10.81 -16.59
CA ALA A 215 -11.56 11.07 -15.73
C ALA A 215 -11.95 10.85 -14.26
N ALA A 216 -11.41 9.79 -13.65
CA ALA A 216 -11.66 9.44 -12.26
C ALA A 216 -10.99 10.45 -11.30
N VAL A 217 -11.74 10.96 -10.33
CA VAL A 217 -11.25 11.94 -9.35
C VAL A 217 -10.74 11.21 -8.10
N GLY A 218 -9.42 11.06 -8.00
CA GLY A 218 -8.76 10.39 -6.88
C GLY A 218 -8.57 11.28 -5.67
N GLY A 219 -8.43 12.59 -5.88
CA GLY A 219 -8.26 13.57 -4.81
C GLY A 219 -8.75 14.94 -5.23
N VAL A 220 -9.15 15.74 -4.24
CA VAL A 220 -9.50 17.15 -4.44
C VAL A 220 -8.72 17.99 -3.45
N VAL A 221 -8.08 19.05 -3.94
CA VAL A 221 -7.30 19.95 -3.08
C VAL A 221 -8.25 20.79 -2.23
N ASP A 222 -8.12 20.72 -0.91
CA ASP A 222 -8.89 21.58 0.00
C ASP A 222 -8.76 23.08 -0.36
N GLY A 223 -9.91 23.78 -0.45
CA GLY A 223 -9.99 25.20 -0.79
C GLY A 223 -9.81 25.52 -2.29
N SER A 224 -9.67 24.50 -3.14
CA SER A 224 -9.55 24.66 -4.59
C SER A 224 -10.90 24.90 -5.28
N PRO A 225 -10.89 25.40 -6.52
CA PRO A 225 -12.09 25.52 -7.37
C PRO A 225 -12.93 24.25 -7.50
N ALA A 226 -12.30 23.08 -7.55
CA ALA A 226 -13.01 21.80 -7.60
C ALA A 226 -13.77 21.53 -6.29
N ALA A 227 -13.15 21.81 -5.14
CA ALA A 227 -13.82 21.70 -3.84
C ALA A 227 -15.02 22.66 -3.74
N ASP A 228 -14.86 23.91 -4.19
CA ASP A 228 -15.94 24.90 -4.25
C ASP A 228 -17.10 24.48 -5.17
N ALA A 229 -16.79 23.76 -6.25
CA ALA A 229 -17.78 23.23 -7.18
C ALA A 229 -18.50 21.96 -6.65
N GLY A 230 -18.07 21.42 -5.50
CA GLY A 230 -18.62 20.19 -4.93
C GLY A 230 -18.18 18.93 -5.69
N ILE A 231 -17.01 18.97 -6.34
CA ILE A 231 -16.34 17.78 -6.86
C ILE A 231 -15.68 17.08 -5.66
N GLU A 232 -15.88 15.78 -5.54
CA GLU A 232 -15.40 14.96 -4.43
C GLU A 232 -14.61 13.75 -4.94
N THR A 233 -13.73 13.19 -4.10
CA THR A 233 -13.08 11.91 -4.41
C THR A 233 -14.13 10.83 -4.67
N GLY A 234 -14.00 10.13 -5.79
CA GLY A 234 -14.99 9.14 -6.26
C GLY A 234 -15.86 9.60 -7.41
N ASP A 235 -15.88 10.90 -7.70
CA ASP A 235 -16.53 11.39 -8.91
C ASP A 235 -15.76 10.97 -10.16
N ARG A 236 -16.49 10.87 -11.26
CA ARG A 236 -15.93 10.69 -12.60
C ARG A 236 -16.36 11.86 -13.45
N ILE A 237 -15.42 12.63 -13.98
CA ILE A 237 -15.71 13.71 -14.91
C ILE A 237 -15.97 13.09 -16.28
N THR A 238 -17.21 13.20 -16.76
CA THR A 238 -17.68 12.56 -18.00
C THR A 238 -17.86 13.53 -19.16
N ALA A 239 -17.97 14.83 -18.86
CA ALA A 239 -17.92 15.87 -19.88
C ALA A 239 -17.41 17.20 -19.32
N VAL A 240 -16.79 18.02 -20.18
CA VAL A 240 -16.36 19.39 -19.90
C VAL A 240 -16.78 20.26 -21.07
N ALA A 241 -17.43 21.39 -20.83
CA ALA A 241 -17.94 22.28 -21.88
C ALA A 241 -18.87 21.60 -22.92
N GLY A 242 -19.47 20.44 -22.59
CA GLY A 242 -20.28 19.63 -23.50
C GLY A 242 -19.48 18.66 -24.37
N GLU A 243 -18.15 18.65 -24.27
CA GLU A 243 -17.27 17.66 -24.88
C GLU A 243 -17.14 16.44 -23.96
N SER A 244 -17.26 15.24 -24.52
CA SER A 244 -17.16 14.00 -23.76
C SER A 244 -15.74 13.74 -23.30
N VAL A 245 -15.57 13.42 -22.02
CA VAL A 245 -14.30 12.98 -21.42
C VAL A 245 -14.38 11.47 -21.23
N THR A 246 -13.45 10.73 -21.82
CA THR A 246 -13.37 9.27 -21.71
C THR A 246 -12.17 8.77 -20.91
N ASP A 247 -11.13 9.60 -20.81
CA ASP A 247 -9.93 9.34 -20.04
C ASP A 247 -9.33 10.65 -19.45
N PRO A 248 -8.26 10.58 -18.64
CA PRO A 248 -7.61 11.78 -18.09
C PRO A 248 -7.02 12.72 -19.15
N ALA A 249 -6.56 12.22 -20.30
CA ALA A 249 -5.98 13.06 -21.34
C ALA A 249 -7.05 13.93 -22.02
N ASP A 250 -8.26 13.39 -22.21
CA ASP A 250 -9.41 14.17 -22.67
C ASP A 250 -9.74 15.32 -21.71
N LEU A 251 -9.65 15.09 -20.38
CA LEU A 251 -9.89 16.12 -19.38
C LEU A 251 -8.85 17.26 -19.48
N ASP A 252 -7.57 16.90 -19.58
CA ASP A 252 -6.49 17.87 -19.70
C ASP A 252 -6.64 18.72 -20.98
N ALA A 253 -7.00 18.07 -22.10
CA ALA A 253 -7.29 18.75 -23.35
C ALA A 253 -8.50 19.70 -23.23
N ALA A 254 -9.60 19.25 -22.63
CA ALA A 254 -10.81 20.06 -22.49
C ALA A 254 -10.63 21.27 -21.55
N LEU A 255 -9.68 21.21 -20.61
CA LEU A 255 -9.35 22.32 -19.72
C LEU A 255 -8.28 23.27 -20.28
N ALA A 256 -7.67 22.95 -21.43
CA ALA A 256 -6.61 23.77 -22.03
C ALA A 256 -7.10 25.12 -22.58
N ASP A 257 -8.38 25.24 -22.95
CA ASP A 257 -8.99 26.41 -23.62
C ASP A 257 -9.02 27.72 -22.79
N GLY A 258 -8.46 27.72 -21.57
CA GLY A 258 -8.15 28.94 -20.81
C GLY A 258 -9.35 29.67 -20.21
N THR A 259 -10.56 29.11 -20.27
CA THR A 259 -11.76 29.75 -19.71
C THR A 259 -11.82 29.66 -18.18
N CYS A 260 -12.26 30.75 -17.53
CA CYS A 260 -12.34 30.81 -16.06
C CYS A 260 -13.55 30.07 -15.46
N ALA A 261 -14.57 29.77 -16.26
CA ALA A 261 -15.77 29.09 -15.79
C ALA A 261 -16.21 28.08 -16.84
N VAL A 262 -16.21 26.80 -16.46
CA VAL A 262 -16.46 25.69 -17.38
C VAL A 262 -17.56 24.80 -16.79
N PRO A 263 -18.62 24.45 -17.53
CA PRO A 263 -19.56 23.45 -17.07
C PRO A 263 -18.88 22.07 -17.11
N VAL A 264 -19.09 21.28 -16.07
CA VAL A 264 -18.51 19.95 -15.89
C VAL A 264 -19.64 18.99 -15.55
N GLU A 265 -19.74 17.89 -16.28
CA GLU A 265 -20.65 16.79 -15.99
C GLU A 265 -19.91 15.74 -15.16
N LEU A 266 -20.50 15.36 -14.04
CA LEU A 266 -20.01 14.35 -13.12
C LEU A 266 -20.93 13.12 -13.19
N ASN A 267 -20.31 11.95 -13.25
CA ASN A 267 -20.96 10.63 -13.19
C ASN A 267 -22.05 10.42 -14.26
N GLY A 268 -22.06 11.21 -15.34
CA GLY A 268 -23.07 11.16 -16.39
C GLY A 268 -24.44 11.73 -16.02
N ASN A 269 -24.59 12.39 -14.86
CA ASN A 269 -25.90 12.82 -14.38
C ASN A 269 -25.92 14.06 -13.49
N ARG A 270 -24.77 14.60 -13.09
CA ARG A 270 -24.67 15.75 -12.19
C ARG A 270 -23.83 16.84 -12.83
N ASP A 271 -24.49 17.93 -13.21
CA ASP A 271 -23.81 19.11 -13.75
C ASP A 271 -23.36 20.05 -12.63
N VAL A 272 -22.10 20.49 -12.71
CA VAL A 272 -21.53 21.54 -11.85
C VAL A 272 -20.86 22.61 -12.72
N THR A 273 -20.62 23.79 -12.15
CA THR A 273 -19.82 24.84 -12.81
C THR A 273 -18.50 24.98 -12.09
N LEU A 274 -17.42 24.57 -12.75
CA LEU A 274 -16.06 24.73 -12.25
C LEU A 274 -15.59 26.17 -12.52
N ARG A 275 -15.49 26.98 -11.46
CA ARG A 275 -14.97 28.36 -11.53
C ARG A 275 -13.48 28.36 -11.21
N ARG A 276 -12.67 28.12 -12.25
CA ARG A 276 -11.22 28.02 -12.16
C ARG A 276 -10.60 29.29 -11.57
N ALA A 277 -9.60 29.08 -10.73
CA ALA A 277 -8.81 30.13 -10.11
C ALA A 277 -7.45 29.57 -9.73
N VAL A 278 -6.38 30.30 -10.06
CA VAL A 278 -5.01 29.90 -9.69
C VAL A 278 -4.91 29.90 -8.17
N THR A 279 -4.72 28.73 -7.59
CA THR A 279 -4.80 28.47 -6.15
C THR A 279 -3.56 27.75 -5.67
N VAL A 280 -3.04 28.14 -4.51
CA VAL A 280 -1.90 27.50 -3.88
C VAL A 280 -2.36 26.18 -3.24
N ALA A 281 -1.99 25.05 -3.84
CA ALA A 281 -2.34 23.71 -3.38
C ALA A 281 -1.40 23.20 -2.28
N ASP A 282 -0.12 23.56 -2.36
CA ASP A 282 0.87 23.28 -1.32
C ASP A 282 1.84 24.45 -1.20
N SER A 283 2.31 24.71 0.01
CA SER A 283 3.16 25.85 0.32
C SER A 283 4.27 25.48 1.28
N THR A 284 5.46 25.98 0.97
CA THR A 284 6.62 25.98 1.87
C THR A 284 6.96 27.39 2.38
N ALA A 285 6.14 28.40 2.06
CA ALA A 285 6.54 29.81 2.17
C ALA A 285 5.34 30.78 2.38
N THR A 286 5.34 31.93 1.69
CA THR A 286 4.56 33.15 1.98
C THR A 286 3.05 32.99 1.88
N PHE A 287 2.58 32.19 0.92
CA PHE A 287 1.15 31.95 0.72
C PHE A 287 0.66 30.79 1.58
N GLN A 288 -0.54 30.89 2.14
CA GLN A 288 -1.18 29.75 2.80
C GLN A 288 -1.82 28.85 1.76
N ARG A 289 -1.94 27.55 2.06
CA ARG A 289 -2.72 26.63 1.23
C ARG A 289 -4.16 27.16 1.07
N GLY A 290 -4.67 27.14 -0.16
CA GLY A 290 -5.99 27.68 -0.53
C GLY A 290 -5.97 29.17 -0.94
N THR A 291 -4.85 29.88 -0.81
CA THR A 291 -4.75 31.28 -1.28
C THR A 291 -4.95 31.34 -2.80
N ARG A 292 -5.81 32.25 -3.28
CA ARG A 292 -6.03 32.45 -4.72
C ARG A 292 -5.22 33.62 -5.25
N LEU A 293 -4.55 33.40 -6.37
CA LEU A 293 -3.82 34.41 -7.12
C LEU A 293 -4.77 34.98 -8.17
N THR A 294 -5.14 36.26 -8.00
CA THR A 294 -6.17 36.91 -8.83
C THR A 294 -5.60 37.67 -10.02
N SER A 295 -4.35 38.12 -9.93
CA SER A 295 -3.67 38.82 -11.03
C SER A 295 -2.15 38.70 -10.94
N VAL A 296 -1.49 38.76 -12.09
CA VAL A 296 -0.04 38.84 -12.26
C VAL A 296 0.27 40.15 -12.99
N ASP A 297 1.08 41.03 -12.39
CA ASP A 297 1.41 42.37 -12.90
C ASP A 297 0.22 43.21 -13.38
N GLY A 298 -0.92 43.01 -12.71
CA GLY A 298 -2.19 43.69 -12.98
C GLY A 298 -3.07 43.01 -14.03
N GLU A 299 -2.57 41.99 -14.72
CA GLU A 299 -3.36 41.13 -15.61
C GLU A 299 -4.11 40.07 -14.79
N ALA A 300 -5.43 39.96 -14.98
CA ALA A 300 -6.25 39.00 -14.24
C ALA A 300 -5.99 37.58 -14.72
N VAL A 301 -5.80 36.65 -13.79
CA VAL A 301 -5.51 35.24 -14.09
C VAL A 301 -6.49 34.31 -13.38
N CYS A 302 -6.88 33.23 -14.06
CA CYS A 302 -7.79 32.22 -13.53
C CYS A 302 -7.36 30.78 -13.87
N THR A 303 -6.43 30.62 -14.82
CA THR A 303 -5.89 29.33 -15.27
C THR A 303 -4.37 29.33 -15.13
N LEU A 304 -3.75 28.15 -15.06
CA LEU A 304 -2.29 28.04 -15.02
C LEU A 304 -1.64 28.52 -16.32
N THR A 305 -2.22 28.20 -17.47
CA THR A 305 -1.76 28.71 -18.77
C THR A 305 -1.86 30.24 -18.83
N GLY A 306 -2.93 30.82 -18.28
CA GLY A 306 -3.09 32.28 -18.18
C GLY A 306 -2.08 32.90 -17.21
N PHE A 307 -1.76 32.22 -16.11
CA PHE A 307 -0.68 32.63 -15.20
C PHE A 307 0.68 32.63 -15.91
N GLU A 308 1.03 31.56 -16.60
CA GLU A 308 2.30 31.47 -17.35
C GLU A 308 2.38 32.52 -18.47
N ALA A 309 1.30 32.73 -19.21
CA ALA A 309 1.22 33.76 -20.24
C ALA A 309 1.39 35.18 -19.67
N ALA A 310 0.77 35.46 -18.53
CA ALA A 310 0.88 36.76 -17.85
C ALA A 310 2.28 36.99 -17.25
N VAL A 311 3.01 35.93 -16.88
CA VAL A 311 4.41 36.02 -16.49
C VAL A 311 5.30 36.37 -17.69
N GLY A 312 5.03 35.82 -18.86
CA GLY A 312 5.82 36.09 -20.06
C GLY A 312 7.31 35.81 -19.85
N ASP A 313 8.22 36.65 -20.34
CA ASP A 313 9.66 36.45 -20.15
C ASP A 313 10.21 36.95 -18.81
N ASP A 314 9.35 37.47 -17.91
CA ASP A 314 9.78 38.08 -16.66
C ASP A 314 10.19 37.03 -15.60
N ASP A 315 11.25 37.34 -14.85
CA ASP A 315 11.73 36.49 -13.74
C ASP A 315 10.96 36.74 -12.45
N ARG A 316 10.46 37.97 -12.32
CA ARG A 316 9.82 38.50 -11.13
C ARG A 316 8.54 39.20 -11.52
N VAL A 317 7.47 38.85 -10.84
CA VAL A 317 6.14 39.39 -11.09
C VAL A 317 5.48 39.81 -9.79
N THR A 318 4.57 40.77 -9.87
CA THR A 318 3.72 41.17 -8.75
C THR A 318 2.41 40.40 -8.80
N VAL A 319 2.22 39.49 -7.84
CA VAL A 319 0.99 38.71 -7.73
C VAL A 319 0.05 39.35 -6.71
N ARG A 320 -1.21 39.55 -7.07
CA ARG A 320 -2.27 39.90 -6.10
C ARG A 320 -3.03 38.65 -5.65
N THR A 321 -3.36 38.62 -4.37
CA THR A 321 -4.20 37.57 -3.78
C THR A 321 -5.64 38.03 -3.61
N ASP A 322 -6.55 37.08 -3.37
CA ASP A 322 -7.95 37.31 -2.97
C ASP A 322 -8.10 38.14 -1.68
N GLY A 323 -7.12 38.08 -0.78
CA GLY A 323 -7.01 38.99 0.38
C GLY A 323 -6.65 40.45 0.02
N GLY A 324 -6.38 40.74 -1.25
CA GLY A 324 -6.04 42.08 -1.75
C GLY A 324 -4.59 42.51 -1.54
N ALA A 325 -3.75 41.64 -0.96
CA ALA A 325 -2.33 41.88 -0.79
C ALA A 325 -1.58 41.66 -2.11
N ALA A 326 -0.55 42.47 -2.36
CA ALA A 326 0.36 42.30 -3.49
C ALA A 326 1.70 41.77 -2.97
N HIS A 327 2.24 40.76 -3.64
CA HIS A 327 3.48 40.08 -3.28
C HIS A 327 4.37 39.97 -4.52
N GLU A 328 5.66 40.28 -4.37
CA GLU A 328 6.64 39.92 -5.40
C GLU A 328 6.89 38.42 -5.35
N LEU A 329 6.88 37.77 -6.51
CA LEU A 329 7.18 36.37 -6.69
C LEU A 329 8.28 36.21 -7.73
N VAL A 330 9.31 35.44 -7.40
CA VAL A 330 10.25 34.93 -8.41
C VAL A 330 9.66 33.68 -9.04
N VAL A 331 9.44 33.72 -10.36
CA VAL A 331 8.81 32.63 -11.10
C VAL A 331 9.89 31.75 -11.70
N GLY A 332 10.01 30.53 -11.20
CA GLY A 332 10.88 29.52 -11.80
C GLY A 332 10.98 28.24 -11.00
N ALA A 333 11.94 27.38 -11.35
CA ALA A 333 12.14 26.11 -10.68
C ALA A 333 12.95 26.29 -9.38
N ARG A 334 12.27 26.20 -8.24
CA ARG A 334 12.92 26.26 -6.93
C ARG A 334 13.62 24.93 -6.67
N ALA A 335 14.89 24.96 -6.26
CA ALA A 335 15.67 23.75 -6.03
C ALA A 335 16.68 23.92 -4.90
N THR A 336 17.07 22.81 -4.28
CA THR A 336 18.18 22.74 -3.33
C THR A 336 19.39 22.10 -4.02
N PRO A 337 20.59 22.68 -3.94
CA PRO A 337 21.75 22.09 -4.58
C PRO A 337 22.22 20.84 -3.83
N THR A 338 22.57 19.81 -4.57
CA THR A 338 23.19 18.59 -4.05
C THR A 338 24.64 18.90 -3.67
N ALA A 339 25.05 18.55 -2.46
CA ALA A 339 26.43 18.75 -2.01
C ALA A 339 27.41 18.00 -2.93
N GLY A 340 28.39 18.73 -3.49
CA GLY A 340 29.34 18.16 -4.46
C GLY A 340 28.76 17.92 -5.86
N GLY A 341 27.50 18.28 -6.11
CA GLY A 341 26.89 18.20 -7.44
C GLY A 341 27.43 19.26 -8.42
N PRO A 342 27.13 19.12 -9.72
CA PRO A 342 27.56 20.05 -10.78
C PRO A 342 27.33 21.54 -10.46
N LEU A 343 26.11 21.94 -10.12
CA LEU A 343 25.80 23.33 -9.82
C LEU A 343 26.50 23.84 -8.54
N SER A 344 26.62 22.99 -7.51
CA SER A 344 27.38 23.33 -6.31
C SER A 344 28.87 23.56 -6.63
N SER A 345 29.44 22.76 -7.54
CA SER A 345 30.83 22.89 -7.99
C SER A 345 31.06 24.15 -8.83
N ALA A 346 30.02 24.64 -9.51
CA ALA A 346 30.00 25.92 -10.22
C ALA A 346 29.89 27.15 -9.27
N GLY A 347 29.86 26.94 -7.94
CA GLY A 347 29.87 28.00 -6.94
C GLY A 347 28.48 28.45 -6.48
N ALA A 348 27.43 27.66 -6.74
CA ALA A 348 26.12 27.92 -6.15
C ALA A 348 26.13 27.73 -4.62
N PRO A 349 25.40 28.57 -3.87
CA PRO A 349 25.33 28.46 -2.41
C PRO A 349 24.62 27.18 -1.99
N SER A 350 24.87 26.67 -0.78
CA SER A 350 24.22 25.46 -0.25
C SER A 350 22.75 25.64 0.16
N LYS A 351 22.23 26.87 0.09
CA LYS A 351 20.83 27.19 0.39
C LYS A 351 19.96 27.00 -0.86
N PRO A 352 18.63 26.86 -0.69
CA PRO A 352 17.71 26.86 -1.83
C PRO A 352 17.88 28.09 -2.71
N PHE A 353 17.51 27.96 -3.98
CA PHE A 353 17.48 29.03 -4.97
C PHE A 353 16.38 28.73 -6.00
N THR A 354 16.06 29.69 -6.86
CA THR A 354 15.07 29.54 -7.93
C THR A 354 15.75 29.73 -9.28
N VAL A 355 15.80 28.68 -10.11
CA VAL A 355 16.28 28.74 -11.49
C VAL A 355 15.22 29.41 -12.34
N VAL A 356 15.60 30.45 -13.07
CA VAL A 356 14.70 31.21 -13.93
C VAL A 356 15.05 31.09 -15.41
N ARG A 357 16.31 30.77 -15.73
CA ARG A 357 16.76 30.48 -17.10
C ARG A 357 17.85 29.42 -17.17
N VAL A 358 17.86 28.69 -18.30
CA VAL A 358 18.94 27.78 -18.73
C VAL A 358 19.29 28.12 -20.18
N ASP A 359 20.55 28.47 -20.47
CA ASP A 359 21.03 28.94 -21.78
C ASP A 359 20.19 30.09 -22.39
N GLY A 360 19.66 30.96 -21.53
CA GLY A 360 18.78 32.06 -21.94
C GLY A 360 17.33 31.65 -22.18
N GLU A 361 16.99 30.36 -22.19
CA GLU A 361 15.62 29.86 -22.25
C GLU A 361 14.93 30.04 -20.89
N ARG A 362 13.67 30.47 -20.92
CA ARG A 362 12.89 30.80 -19.73
C ARG A 362 12.34 29.54 -19.06
N VAL A 363 12.54 29.43 -17.74
CA VAL A 363 12.10 28.29 -16.92
C VAL A 363 10.98 28.70 -15.96
N HIS A 364 9.72 28.47 -16.31
CA HIS A 364 8.56 28.90 -15.49
C HIS A 364 8.30 28.04 -14.26
N SER A 365 8.63 26.76 -14.34
CA SER A 365 8.29 25.74 -13.36
C SER A 365 9.39 24.69 -13.29
N THR A 366 9.29 23.82 -12.29
CA THR A 366 10.15 22.63 -12.20
C THR A 366 10.03 21.71 -13.41
N ASP A 367 8.83 21.54 -13.98
CA ASP A 367 8.64 20.70 -15.18
C ASP A 367 9.33 21.33 -16.40
N ALA A 368 9.28 22.66 -16.53
CA ALA A 368 10.02 23.39 -17.56
C ALA A 368 11.54 23.26 -17.41
N LEU A 369 12.06 23.20 -16.17
CA LEU A 369 13.49 22.97 -15.94
C LEU A 369 13.90 21.56 -16.37
N LEU A 370 13.09 20.55 -16.03
CA LEU A 370 13.37 19.17 -16.41
C LEU A 370 13.33 19.02 -17.94
N ALA A 371 12.32 19.58 -18.61
CA ALA A 371 12.25 19.59 -20.06
C ALA A 371 13.45 20.29 -20.72
N ALA A 372 13.91 21.42 -20.17
CA ALA A 372 15.08 22.15 -20.69
C ALA A 372 16.40 21.36 -20.56
N LEU A 373 16.46 20.38 -19.65
CA LEU A 373 17.63 19.52 -19.45
C LEU A 373 17.54 18.19 -20.23
N ASP A 374 16.34 17.76 -20.63
CA ASP A 374 16.10 16.45 -21.24
C ASP A 374 16.80 16.28 -22.60
N ASP A 375 16.88 17.37 -23.39
CA ASP A 375 17.58 17.40 -24.69
C ASP A 375 19.10 17.64 -24.56
N ARG A 376 19.64 17.70 -23.33
CA ARG A 376 21.05 18.04 -23.07
C ARG A 376 21.89 16.81 -22.79
N SER A 377 23.20 16.94 -23.00
CA SER A 377 24.15 15.83 -22.79
C SER A 377 25.01 16.02 -21.54
N PRO A 378 25.32 14.94 -20.79
CA PRO A 378 26.33 14.99 -19.74
C PRO A 378 27.67 15.53 -20.27
N GLY A 379 28.29 16.45 -19.53
CA GLY A 379 29.52 17.14 -19.90
C GLY A 379 29.33 18.42 -20.72
N GLU A 380 28.12 18.71 -21.19
CA GLU A 380 27.77 20.01 -21.78
C GLU A 380 27.84 21.11 -20.72
N THR A 381 28.26 22.32 -21.09
CA THR A 381 28.26 23.46 -20.18
C THR A 381 27.13 24.41 -20.54
N VAL A 382 26.22 24.60 -19.60
CA VAL A 382 25.03 25.46 -19.74
C VAL A 382 25.13 26.66 -18.81
N GLU A 383 24.58 27.79 -19.25
CA GLU A 383 24.42 28.99 -18.44
C GLU A 383 23.14 28.89 -17.61
N VAL A 384 23.25 28.91 -16.29
CA VAL A 384 22.10 28.85 -15.38
C VAL A 384 21.95 30.17 -14.66
N VAL A 385 20.80 30.83 -14.83
CA VAL A 385 20.45 32.04 -14.10
C VAL A 385 19.51 31.68 -12.96
N ALA A 386 19.90 32.03 -11.73
CA ALA A 386 19.13 31.69 -10.54
C ALA A 386 19.12 32.80 -9.48
N TYR A 387 18.01 32.92 -8.77
CA TYR A 387 17.85 33.79 -7.61
C TYR A 387 18.14 33.01 -6.32
N PRO A 388 19.12 33.43 -5.50
CA PRO A 388 19.29 32.90 -4.15
C PRO A 388 18.02 33.09 -3.32
N ASP A 389 17.73 32.16 -2.40
CA ASP A 389 16.56 32.30 -1.53
C ASP A 389 16.58 33.60 -0.72
N GLY A 390 15.51 34.39 -0.83
CA GLY A 390 15.39 35.73 -0.23
C GLY A 390 16.25 36.82 -0.88
N GLY A 391 16.96 36.51 -1.97
CA GLY A 391 17.80 37.46 -2.72
C GLY A 391 17.01 38.30 -3.73
N SER A 392 17.47 39.54 -3.95
CA SER A 392 16.93 40.47 -4.96
C SER A 392 17.58 40.34 -6.34
N ASP A 393 18.84 39.90 -6.40
CA ASP A 393 19.62 39.91 -7.63
C ASP A 393 19.90 38.48 -8.14
N PRO A 394 19.69 38.21 -9.45
CA PRO A 394 20.02 36.92 -10.03
C PRO A 394 21.54 36.73 -10.10
N ARG A 395 21.97 35.47 -10.06
CA ARG A 395 23.35 35.06 -10.30
C ARG A 395 23.39 34.09 -11.47
N THR A 396 24.42 34.27 -12.29
CA THR A 396 24.69 33.42 -13.44
C THR A 396 25.79 32.43 -13.09
N TYR A 397 25.57 31.16 -13.42
CA TYR A 397 26.49 30.06 -13.19
C TYR A 397 26.77 29.36 -14.51
N ALA A 398 28.04 29.16 -14.86
CA ALA A 398 28.41 28.27 -15.95
C ALA A 398 28.56 26.86 -15.37
N VAL A 399 27.66 25.96 -15.73
CA VAL A 399 27.55 24.63 -15.11
C VAL A 399 27.82 23.55 -16.14
N THR A 400 28.85 22.76 -15.91
CA THR A 400 29.09 21.54 -16.69
C THR A 400 28.19 20.43 -16.15
N LEU A 401 27.20 20.01 -16.92
CA LEU A 401 26.20 19.02 -16.53
C LEU A 401 26.86 17.67 -16.19
N GLY A 402 26.40 17.05 -15.12
CA GLY A 402 26.81 15.70 -14.74
C GLY A 402 26.00 14.63 -15.48
N SER A 403 26.26 13.38 -15.11
CA SER A 403 25.39 12.25 -15.43
C SER A 403 24.68 11.84 -14.15
N ASP A 404 23.38 11.58 -14.23
CA ASP A 404 22.69 10.86 -13.16
C ASP A 404 22.97 9.34 -13.23
N GLY A 405 22.28 8.55 -12.39
CA GLY A 405 22.43 7.10 -12.32
C GLY A 405 22.00 6.36 -13.58
N ASP A 406 21.19 7.00 -14.43
CA ASP A 406 20.61 6.42 -15.64
C ASP A 406 21.26 6.96 -16.94
N GLY A 407 22.21 7.89 -16.81
CA GLY A 407 22.97 8.44 -17.93
C GLY A 407 22.44 9.78 -18.47
N ALA A 408 21.38 10.34 -17.88
CA ALA A 408 20.78 11.60 -18.31
C ALA A 408 21.55 12.81 -17.75
N ALA A 409 21.38 13.95 -18.42
CA ALA A 409 22.05 15.19 -18.03
C ALA A 409 21.55 15.68 -16.66
N TYR A 410 22.49 15.94 -15.76
CA TYR A 410 22.21 16.22 -14.36
C TYR A 410 22.75 17.57 -13.91
N LEU A 411 21.87 18.45 -13.42
CA LEU A 411 22.27 19.78 -12.94
C LEU A 411 22.88 19.76 -11.52
N GLY A 412 22.70 18.69 -10.73
CA GLY A 412 23.18 18.70 -9.34
C GLY A 412 22.21 19.33 -8.36
N VAL A 413 20.91 19.22 -8.59
CA VAL A 413 19.88 19.86 -7.77
C VAL A 413 18.77 18.87 -7.44
N VAL A 414 18.11 19.11 -6.31
CA VAL A 414 16.86 18.47 -5.92
C VAL A 414 15.76 19.52 -6.07
N PRO A 415 14.98 19.49 -7.18
CA PRO A 415 13.95 20.48 -7.42
C PRO A 415 12.75 20.26 -6.49
N GLN A 416 12.10 21.36 -6.13
CA GLN A 416 10.82 21.40 -5.43
C GLN A 416 9.73 21.58 -6.48
N ARG A 417 8.65 20.80 -6.44
CA ARG A 417 7.57 20.86 -7.45
C ARG A 417 6.90 22.24 -7.50
N GLY A 418 6.42 22.59 -8.69
CA GLY A 418 5.63 23.78 -8.95
C GLY A 418 6.44 25.01 -9.38
N VAL A 419 5.92 26.19 -9.04
CA VAL A 419 6.39 27.50 -9.48
C VAL A 419 6.91 28.29 -8.28
N GLY A 420 8.19 28.64 -8.28
CA GLY A 420 8.83 29.40 -7.20
C GLY A 420 8.78 28.70 -5.84
N GLY A 421 8.55 27.38 -5.81
CA GLY A 421 8.35 26.60 -4.58
C GLY A 421 6.89 26.45 -4.12
N TYR A 422 5.94 26.95 -4.91
CA TYR A 422 4.50 26.78 -4.68
C TYR A 422 3.91 25.80 -5.68
N THR A 423 3.14 24.83 -5.20
CA THR A 423 2.33 24.01 -6.10
C THR A 423 1.06 24.79 -6.39
N LEU A 424 0.89 25.22 -7.64
CA LEU A 424 -0.29 25.94 -8.10
C LEU A 424 -1.23 24.98 -8.83
N VAL A 425 -2.53 25.15 -8.64
CA VAL A 425 -3.59 24.44 -9.36
C VAL A 425 -4.66 25.45 -9.78
N ASP A 426 -5.37 25.20 -10.87
CA ASP A 426 -6.48 26.06 -11.30
C ASP A 426 -7.85 25.37 -11.25
N ALA A 427 -7.89 24.03 -11.33
CA ALA A 427 -9.04 23.21 -10.99
C ALA A 427 -8.89 22.61 -9.58
N GLY A 428 -7.74 21.99 -9.30
CA GLY A 428 -7.49 21.28 -8.03
C GLY A 428 -8.05 19.85 -7.99
N VAL A 429 -8.21 19.22 -9.15
CA VAL A 429 -8.57 17.81 -9.30
C VAL A 429 -7.30 16.96 -9.46
N GLY A 430 -7.12 15.98 -8.59
CA GLY A 430 -6.14 14.91 -8.77
C GLY A 430 -6.79 13.73 -9.47
N THR A 431 -6.31 13.37 -10.66
CA THR A 431 -6.83 12.22 -11.40
C THR A 431 -6.36 10.90 -10.78
N TYR A 432 -7.23 9.91 -10.78
CA TYR A 432 -6.95 8.55 -10.33
C TYR A 432 -6.58 7.67 -11.54
N PRO A 433 -5.43 7.00 -11.55
CA PRO A 433 -4.98 6.16 -12.66
C PRO A 433 -5.73 4.81 -12.65
N ALA A 434 -7.03 4.83 -12.97
CA ALA A 434 -7.91 3.68 -12.84
C ALA A 434 -7.44 2.47 -13.65
N ASP A 435 -6.90 2.69 -14.84
CA ASP A 435 -6.40 1.64 -15.74
C ASP A 435 -5.14 0.95 -15.20
N GLU A 436 -4.19 1.73 -14.69
CA GLU A 436 -2.97 1.22 -14.06
C GLU A 436 -3.33 0.41 -12.80
N MET A 437 -4.20 0.95 -11.94
CA MET A 437 -4.61 0.29 -10.71
C MET A 437 -5.37 -1.02 -10.99
N LEU A 438 -6.23 -1.04 -12.03
CA LEU A 438 -6.91 -2.25 -12.46
C LEU A 438 -5.96 -3.28 -13.07
N SER A 439 -4.97 -2.82 -13.82
CA SER A 439 -3.92 -3.68 -14.37
C SER A 439 -3.16 -4.37 -13.25
N LEU A 440 -2.66 -3.60 -12.27
CA LEU A 440 -1.98 -4.15 -11.09
C LEU A 440 -2.88 -5.12 -10.32
N PHE A 441 -4.16 -4.79 -10.14
CA PHE A 441 -5.13 -5.65 -9.47
C PHE A 441 -5.41 -6.98 -10.22
N ARG A 442 -5.22 -7.00 -11.53
CA ARG A 442 -5.30 -8.21 -12.37
C ARG A 442 -3.99 -8.98 -12.47
N GLY A 443 -2.94 -8.50 -11.84
CA GLY A 443 -1.60 -9.05 -12.01
C GLY A 443 -1.02 -8.80 -13.41
N GLN A 444 -1.44 -7.70 -14.04
CA GLN A 444 -0.94 -7.20 -15.32
C GLN A 444 -0.21 -5.87 -15.09
N GLY A 445 0.60 -5.46 -16.06
CA GLY A 445 1.30 -4.18 -16.02
C GLY A 445 2.82 -4.33 -15.98
N GLU A 446 3.48 -3.18 -15.80
CA GLU A 446 4.93 -3.10 -15.68
C GLU A 446 5.41 -3.74 -14.39
N ASP A 447 6.68 -4.16 -14.36
CA ASP A 447 7.33 -4.74 -13.20
C ASP A 447 7.96 -3.62 -12.35
N PRO A 448 7.27 -3.10 -11.30
CA PRO A 448 7.73 -1.90 -10.60
C PRO A 448 8.99 -2.16 -9.78
N PHE A 449 9.35 -3.44 -9.60
CA PHE A 449 10.43 -3.88 -8.73
C PHE A 449 11.56 -4.60 -9.48
N GLY A 450 11.43 -4.85 -10.78
CA GLY A 450 12.44 -5.52 -11.60
C GLY A 450 12.68 -7.00 -11.23
N PHE A 451 11.72 -7.67 -10.58
CA PHE A 451 11.86 -9.07 -10.14
C PHE A 451 11.23 -10.10 -11.10
N GLY A 452 10.86 -9.68 -12.31
CA GLY A 452 10.17 -10.50 -13.30
C GLY A 452 8.84 -11.06 -12.74
N PRO A 453 8.49 -12.33 -13.00
CA PRO A 453 7.24 -12.92 -12.51
C PRO A 453 7.06 -12.90 -10.99
N ALA A 454 8.12 -12.74 -10.21
CA ALA A 454 8.05 -12.67 -8.76
C ALA A 454 7.51 -11.31 -8.25
N SER A 455 7.55 -10.26 -9.08
CA SER A 455 7.02 -8.94 -8.73
C SER A 455 5.53 -8.96 -8.50
N LEU A 456 4.79 -9.84 -9.18
CA LEU A 456 3.35 -10.02 -8.99
C LEU A 456 2.99 -10.28 -7.52
N LEU A 457 3.75 -11.14 -6.84
CA LEU A 457 3.51 -11.45 -5.44
C LEU A 457 3.77 -10.24 -4.53
N LEU A 458 4.81 -9.46 -4.85
CA LEU A 458 5.16 -8.26 -4.11
C LEU A 458 4.13 -7.14 -4.33
N VAL A 459 3.74 -6.90 -5.58
CA VAL A 459 2.67 -5.96 -5.95
C VAL A 459 1.41 -6.29 -5.19
N VAL A 460 0.92 -7.54 -5.26
CA VAL A 460 -0.33 -7.95 -4.60
C VAL A 460 -0.29 -7.76 -3.07
N VAL A 461 0.86 -8.03 -2.44
CA VAL A 461 1.02 -7.83 -0.99
C VAL A 461 0.99 -6.34 -0.64
N LEU A 462 1.64 -5.50 -1.45
CA LEU A 462 1.80 -4.08 -1.18
C LEU A 462 0.70 -3.18 -1.77
N LEU A 463 -0.14 -3.71 -2.66
CA LEU A 463 -1.19 -2.96 -3.36
C LEU A 463 -2.16 -2.22 -2.42
N PRO A 464 -2.61 -2.80 -1.28
CA PRO A 464 -3.43 -2.08 -0.31
C PRO A 464 -2.75 -0.87 0.32
N MET A 465 -1.43 -0.75 0.19
CA MET A 465 -0.58 0.27 0.79
C MET A 465 0.38 0.87 -0.23
N ALA A 466 -0.03 0.91 -1.51
CA ALA A 466 0.85 1.26 -2.61
C ALA A 466 1.36 2.71 -2.58
N ALA A 467 0.51 3.66 -2.20
CA ALA A 467 0.92 5.05 -1.94
C ALA A 467 1.68 5.17 -0.63
N THR A 468 1.28 4.43 0.39
CA THR A 468 1.97 4.41 1.68
C THR A 468 3.42 3.91 1.54
N VAL A 469 3.68 2.94 0.66
CA VAL A 469 5.03 2.42 0.36
C VAL A 469 5.74 3.25 -0.73
N GLY A 470 4.99 4.06 -1.48
CA GLY A 470 5.54 5.04 -2.42
C GLY A 470 5.83 4.50 -3.82
N PHE A 471 5.24 3.37 -4.22
CA PHE A 471 5.38 2.85 -5.60
C PHE A 471 4.16 3.16 -6.49
N ALA A 472 3.09 3.71 -5.92
CA ALA A 472 1.92 4.19 -6.64
C ALA A 472 1.43 5.52 -6.06
N PRO A 473 0.63 6.31 -6.80
CA PRO A 473 0.07 7.57 -6.27
C PRO A 473 -1.09 7.37 -5.28
N TYR A 474 -1.79 6.22 -5.34
CA TYR A 474 -2.93 5.92 -4.46
C TYR A 474 -2.83 4.50 -3.87
N ASP A 475 -3.33 4.35 -2.64
CA ASP A 475 -3.54 3.03 -2.02
C ASP A 475 -4.74 2.33 -2.68
N PHE A 476 -4.68 1.00 -2.82
CA PHE A 476 -5.75 0.22 -3.46
C PHE A 476 -6.18 -0.97 -2.60
N PRO A 477 -7.09 -0.77 -1.63
CA PRO A 477 -7.59 -1.84 -0.75
C PRO A 477 -8.68 -2.71 -1.42
N GLY A 478 -9.03 -2.43 -2.68
CA GLY A 478 -10.05 -3.13 -3.46
C GLY A 478 -10.95 -2.18 -4.23
N ILE A 479 -11.90 -2.74 -4.99
CA ILE A 479 -12.91 -1.99 -5.74
C ILE A 479 -14.08 -1.73 -4.80
N GLU A 480 -14.00 -0.65 -4.04
CA GLU A 480 -14.96 -0.34 -2.98
C GLU A 480 -15.21 1.17 -2.85
N GLY A 481 -16.26 1.54 -2.12
CA GLY A 481 -16.54 2.93 -1.78
C GLY A 481 -16.62 3.86 -2.99
N SER A 482 -15.90 4.98 -2.90
CA SER A 482 -15.78 6.00 -3.95
C SER A 482 -15.08 5.48 -5.21
N VAL A 483 -14.15 4.53 -5.06
CA VAL A 483 -13.34 3.97 -6.16
C VAL A 483 -14.15 2.99 -7.02
N ALA A 484 -15.21 2.39 -6.48
CA ALA A 484 -16.08 1.47 -7.26
C ALA A 484 -16.69 2.14 -8.50
N ASN A 485 -16.95 3.45 -8.44
CA ASN A 485 -17.47 4.23 -9.56
C ASN A 485 -16.44 4.39 -10.70
N PHE A 486 -15.17 4.08 -10.50
CA PHE A 486 -14.17 4.13 -11.58
C PHE A 486 -14.19 2.89 -12.47
N TYR A 487 -14.97 1.89 -12.09
CA TYR A 487 -15.00 0.60 -12.74
C TYR A 487 -16.41 0.21 -13.16
N THR A 488 -16.50 -0.67 -14.15
CA THR A 488 -17.75 -1.23 -14.65
C THR A 488 -17.54 -2.70 -15.03
N VAL A 489 -18.62 -3.43 -15.28
CA VAL A 489 -18.60 -4.77 -15.83
C VAL A 489 -19.40 -4.75 -17.13
N PRO A 490 -18.77 -4.55 -18.30
CA PRO A 490 -19.50 -4.30 -19.56
C PRO A 490 -20.52 -5.39 -19.93
N ALA A 491 -20.30 -6.62 -19.48
CA ALA A 491 -21.18 -7.76 -19.73
C ALA A 491 -22.45 -7.77 -18.85
N LEU A 492 -22.54 -6.93 -17.82
CA LEU A 492 -23.64 -6.89 -16.87
C LEU A 492 -24.20 -5.45 -16.76
N PRO A 493 -25.53 -5.28 -16.60
CA PRO A 493 -26.07 -3.98 -16.27
C PRO A 493 -25.67 -3.54 -14.85
N ALA A 494 -25.66 -2.21 -14.61
CA ALA A 494 -25.16 -1.53 -13.40
C ALA A 494 -25.77 -1.88 -12.01
N PRO A 495 -26.83 -2.69 -11.85
CA PRO A 495 -27.17 -3.23 -10.52
C PRO A 495 -26.56 -4.61 -10.25
N LEU A 496 -25.95 -5.26 -11.26
CA LEU A 496 -25.39 -6.61 -11.15
C LEU A 496 -23.85 -6.64 -11.14
N ASP A 497 -23.20 -5.55 -11.56
CA ASP A 497 -21.76 -5.34 -11.50
C ASP A 497 -21.22 -5.27 -10.07
N GLY A 498 -21.98 -4.68 -9.13
CA GLY A 498 -21.62 -4.64 -7.71
C GLY A 498 -21.36 -6.02 -7.09
N GLY A 499 -22.07 -7.06 -7.56
CA GLY A 499 -21.80 -8.44 -7.14
C GLY A 499 -20.44 -8.96 -7.59
N VAL A 500 -19.98 -8.55 -8.77
CA VAL A 500 -18.65 -8.89 -9.28
C VAL A 500 -17.57 -8.14 -8.51
N PHE A 501 -17.78 -6.88 -8.15
CA PHE A 501 -16.83 -6.13 -7.31
C PHE A 501 -16.70 -6.74 -5.91
N VAL A 502 -17.82 -7.11 -5.28
CA VAL A 502 -17.79 -7.84 -4.00
C VAL A 502 -17.04 -9.16 -4.14
N LEU A 503 -17.31 -9.95 -5.20
CA LEU A 503 -16.59 -11.19 -5.44
C LEU A 503 -15.09 -10.95 -5.64
N ALA A 504 -14.71 -9.92 -6.41
CA ALA A 504 -13.33 -9.54 -6.64
C ALA A 504 -12.62 -9.18 -5.33
N ASN A 505 -13.26 -8.36 -4.47
CA ASN A 505 -12.72 -8.00 -3.16
C ASN A 505 -12.60 -9.20 -2.23
N VAL A 506 -13.60 -10.09 -2.18
CA VAL A 506 -13.54 -11.32 -1.39
C VAL A 506 -12.39 -12.22 -1.85
N LEU A 507 -12.20 -12.38 -3.16
CA LEU A 507 -11.09 -13.15 -3.72
C LEU A 507 -9.74 -12.51 -3.40
N PHE A 508 -9.63 -11.19 -3.57
CA PHE A 508 -8.43 -10.43 -3.25
C PHE A 508 -8.04 -10.59 -1.77
N TRP A 509 -8.96 -10.31 -0.85
CA TRP A 509 -8.70 -10.42 0.58
C TRP A 509 -8.53 -11.86 1.06
N THR A 510 -9.23 -12.82 0.46
CA THR A 510 -8.97 -14.25 0.69
C THR A 510 -7.55 -14.60 0.29
N GLY A 511 -7.14 -14.22 -0.92
CA GLY A 511 -5.79 -14.50 -1.41
C GLY A 511 -4.73 -13.83 -0.56
N TRP A 512 -4.92 -12.55 -0.25
CA TRP A 512 -4.00 -11.74 0.53
C TRP A 512 -3.83 -12.29 1.95
N VAL A 513 -4.93 -12.55 2.68
CA VAL A 513 -4.85 -13.07 4.05
C VAL A 513 -4.26 -14.48 4.08
N ASN A 514 -4.62 -15.37 3.14
CA ASN A 514 -4.03 -16.71 3.08
C ASN A 514 -2.53 -16.64 2.79
N LEU A 515 -2.10 -15.79 1.85
CA LEU A 515 -0.68 -15.58 1.57
C LEU A 515 0.06 -15.07 2.81
N GLN A 516 -0.46 -14.03 3.47
CA GLN A 516 0.14 -13.48 4.68
C GLN A 516 0.21 -14.51 5.81
N LEU A 517 -0.84 -15.31 6.01
CA LEU A 517 -0.86 -16.38 7.02
C LEU A 517 0.15 -17.49 6.71
N ALA A 518 0.35 -17.82 5.43
CA ALA A 518 1.38 -18.78 5.01
C ALA A 518 2.79 -18.23 5.26
N LEU A 519 3.06 -16.98 4.87
CA LEU A 519 4.36 -16.34 5.07
C LEU A 519 4.68 -16.19 6.57
N PHE A 520 3.72 -15.73 7.36
CA PHE A 520 3.88 -15.58 8.81
C PHE A 520 4.20 -16.93 9.47
N ASN A 521 3.46 -17.99 9.15
CA ASN A 521 3.72 -19.31 9.72
C ASN A 521 5.00 -19.97 9.19
N ALA A 522 5.56 -19.52 8.07
CA ALA A 522 6.85 -20.01 7.56
C ALA A 522 8.07 -19.36 8.27
N ILE A 523 7.88 -18.30 9.05
CA ILE A 523 8.96 -17.65 9.81
C ILE A 523 9.63 -18.66 10.76
N PRO A 524 10.97 -18.75 10.80
CA PRO A 524 11.69 -19.67 11.68
C PRO A 524 11.76 -19.17 13.13
N ALA A 525 10.60 -18.92 13.73
CA ALA A 525 10.49 -18.41 15.09
C ALA A 525 9.43 -19.19 15.88
N PHE A 526 9.75 -19.58 17.11
CA PHE A 526 8.79 -20.20 18.01
C PHE A 526 7.82 -19.13 18.56
N PRO A 527 6.50 -19.38 18.68
CA PRO A 527 5.77 -20.66 18.55
C PRO A 527 5.16 -20.95 17.17
N LEU A 528 5.61 -20.31 16.10
CA LEU A 528 5.06 -20.48 14.75
C LEU A 528 5.40 -21.87 14.17
N ASP A 529 4.62 -22.31 13.18
CA ASP A 529 4.78 -23.64 12.58
C ASP A 529 6.18 -23.85 11.96
N GLY A 530 6.75 -22.83 11.33
CA GLY A 530 8.12 -22.84 10.81
C GLY A 530 9.16 -23.05 11.91
N GLY A 531 8.96 -22.44 13.09
CA GLY A 531 9.80 -22.69 14.26
C GLY A 531 9.68 -24.13 14.79
N LYS A 532 8.47 -24.68 14.83
CA LYS A 532 8.22 -26.08 15.24
C LYS A 532 8.82 -27.08 14.23
N LEU A 533 8.64 -26.82 12.94
CA LEU A 533 9.23 -27.59 11.84
C LEU A 533 10.77 -27.58 11.91
N LEU A 534 11.36 -26.40 12.13
CA LEU A 534 12.81 -26.27 12.30
C LEU A 534 13.29 -27.06 13.53
N HIS A 535 12.55 -27.00 14.63
CA HIS A 535 12.86 -27.73 15.86
C HIS A 535 12.85 -29.25 15.63
N THR A 536 11.77 -29.80 15.07
CA THR A 536 11.64 -31.26 14.82
C THR A 536 12.69 -31.76 13.84
N SER A 537 12.91 -31.03 12.75
CA SER A 537 13.92 -31.40 11.75
C SER A 537 15.35 -31.29 12.27
N ALA A 538 15.66 -30.27 13.08
CA ALA A 538 16.97 -30.12 13.72
C ALA A 538 17.25 -31.24 14.74
N GLY A 539 16.23 -31.67 15.48
CA GLY A 539 16.33 -32.83 16.38
C GLY A 539 16.64 -34.12 15.62
N ALA A 540 15.86 -34.41 14.57
CA ALA A 540 16.06 -35.59 13.74
C ALA A 540 17.42 -35.62 13.04
N LEU A 541 17.95 -34.47 12.62
CA LEU A 541 19.30 -34.36 12.07
C LEU A 541 20.37 -34.51 13.15
N GLY A 542 20.16 -33.90 14.31
CA GLY A 542 21.06 -33.99 15.47
C GLY A 542 21.28 -35.43 15.91
N GLU A 543 20.21 -36.21 16.05
CA GLU A 543 20.29 -37.64 16.39
C GLU A 543 21.11 -38.45 15.37
N ARG A 544 20.95 -38.15 14.06
CA ARG A 544 21.69 -38.84 12.99
C ARG A 544 23.19 -38.60 13.04
N VAL A 545 23.62 -37.44 13.53
CA VAL A 545 25.03 -37.05 13.61
C VAL A 545 25.61 -37.19 15.02
N GLY A 546 24.85 -37.73 15.97
CA GLY A 546 25.26 -37.89 17.37
C GLY A 546 25.41 -36.57 18.12
N ALA A 547 24.69 -35.52 17.73
CA ALA A 547 24.67 -34.24 18.42
C ALA A 547 23.88 -34.34 19.74
N PRO A 548 24.12 -33.44 20.72
CA PRO A 548 23.40 -33.45 21.99
C PRO A 548 21.88 -33.26 21.83
N ASP A 549 21.10 -33.81 22.75
CA ASP A 549 19.62 -33.73 22.76
C ASP A 549 19.08 -32.28 22.69
N ARG A 550 19.88 -31.32 23.18
CA ARG A 550 19.51 -29.89 23.17
C ARG A 550 19.67 -29.20 21.82
N THR A 551 20.24 -29.87 20.81
CA THR A 551 20.54 -29.28 19.49
C THR A 551 19.30 -28.66 18.85
N ALA A 552 18.16 -29.36 18.89
CA ALA A 552 16.90 -28.88 18.35
C ALA A 552 16.48 -27.54 18.96
N SER A 553 16.47 -27.45 20.29
CA SER A 553 16.07 -26.25 21.04
C SER A 553 17.06 -25.10 20.85
N VAL A 554 18.36 -25.39 20.75
CA VAL A 554 19.39 -24.38 20.49
C VAL A 554 19.22 -23.78 19.09
N VAL A 555 19.04 -24.61 18.05
CA VAL A 555 18.86 -24.13 16.67
C VAL A 555 17.59 -23.29 16.55
N ALA A 556 16.45 -23.77 17.04
CA ALA A 556 15.19 -23.04 16.99
C ALA A 556 15.25 -21.74 17.82
N GLY A 557 15.89 -21.77 18.99
CA GLY A 557 16.08 -20.59 19.84
C GLY A 557 16.96 -19.53 19.17
N LEU A 558 18.09 -19.93 18.56
CA LEU A 558 18.96 -19.02 17.82
C LEU A 558 18.24 -18.42 16.61
N ALA A 559 17.51 -19.22 15.83
CA ALA A 559 16.73 -18.71 14.70
C ALA A 559 15.70 -17.67 15.14
N THR A 560 14.97 -17.96 16.24
CA THR A 560 14.00 -17.03 16.84
C THR A 560 14.67 -15.72 17.27
N LEU A 561 15.83 -15.78 17.93
CA LEU A 561 16.58 -14.61 18.37
C LEU A 561 17.11 -13.77 17.20
N VAL A 562 17.61 -14.41 16.14
CA VAL A 562 18.06 -13.74 14.93
C VAL A 562 16.90 -13.00 14.26
N MET A 563 15.75 -13.66 14.10
CA MET A 563 14.57 -13.04 13.51
C MET A 563 14.05 -11.85 14.35
N LEU A 564 13.97 -12.03 15.67
CA LEU A 564 13.55 -10.97 16.59
C LEU A 564 14.52 -9.78 16.55
N GLY A 565 15.84 -10.05 16.54
CA GLY A 565 16.87 -9.03 16.43
C GLY A 565 16.78 -8.25 15.11
N ALA A 566 16.54 -8.94 13.99
CA ALA A 566 16.39 -8.32 12.68
C ALA A 566 15.13 -7.43 12.62
N VAL A 567 13.97 -7.91 13.09
CA VAL A 567 12.75 -7.09 13.18
C VAL A 567 12.95 -5.89 14.10
N THR A 568 13.62 -6.05 15.23
CA THR A 568 13.95 -4.94 16.14
C THR A 568 14.84 -3.91 15.45
N ALA A 569 15.85 -4.36 14.69
CA ALA A 569 16.71 -3.48 13.90
C ALA A 569 15.93 -2.73 12.80
N MET A 570 14.92 -3.35 12.18
CA MET A 570 14.04 -2.67 11.22
C MET A 570 13.21 -1.55 11.88
N LEU A 571 12.73 -1.77 13.11
CA LEU A 571 11.89 -0.81 13.83
C LEU A 571 12.70 0.35 14.44
N VAL A 572 13.87 0.03 15.00
CA VAL A 572 14.71 0.99 15.73
C VAL A 572 15.76 1.65 14.83
N GLY A 573 16.20 0.98 13.76
CA GLY A 573 17.20 1.47 12.82
C GLY A 573 16.94 2.89 12.30
N PRO A 574 15.71 3.22 11.84
CA PRO A 574 15.38 4.57 11.40
C PRO A 574 15.43 5.64 12.52
N MET A 575 15.46 5.23 13.79
CA MET A 575 15.50 6.13 14.95
C MET A 575 16.94 6.36 15.48
N LEU A 576 17.93 5.62 14.99
CA LEU A 576 19.34 5.70 15.37
C LEU A 576 20.13 6.54 14.36
#